data_AF-A0A9P1MIW8-F1
#
_entry.id   AF-A0A9P1MIW8-F1
#
_cell.length_a   1.000
_cell.length_b   1.000
_cell.length_c   1.000
_cell.angle_alpha   90.00
_cell.angle_beta   90.00
_cell.angle_gamma   90.00
#
_symmetry.space_group_name_H-M   'P 1'
#
loop_
_entity.id
_entity.type
_entity.pdbx_description
1 polymer ?
#
loop_
_entity_poly.entity_id
_entity_poly.type
_entity_poly.pdbx_seq_one_letter_code
_entity_poly.pdbx_strand_id
1 'polypeptide(L)'
;MASTGPQWSLYPLLAIIAFCEFSCGLVHLTFCLPFYFLLLPIINGVLGLLASFHAIFLRYPNRCDFLLQLICTSLAFWFVITSCMESYCLGEYNKDEQISHDGVCYGLKYRTNSFVLSCFDFLGPLQLSLLHKLGWEPKDRDGIRFFISCSLSILSVVHLCCTTALTFYSAIETKIRLYSYHYQVVVGVFVFITGIFHLRYCCTFFFMGLPLLIGAYSILQGSITWRTRCHGSLTRAMNIIGSAVSLLLFASTIFGLFCWFHRDQLPKMITRHCHWRPKSEEYCLRVIHFSLPYIDWLPEETDREIAVVQVYSYF
;
A
#
# COMPACT_ATOMS: atom_id res chain seq x y z
N MET A 1 19.51 15.78 31.12
CA MET A 1 18.20 15.52 31.72
C MET A 1 17.91 14.05 31.53
N ALA A 2 17.74 13.29 32.62
CA ALA A 2 17.37 11.89 32.53
C ALA A 2 15.89 11.83 32.12
N SER A 3 15.62 11.56 30.85
CA SER A 3 14.26 11.29 30.38
C SER A 3 13.90 9.89 30.86
N THR A 4 13.21 9.80 32.00
CA THR A 4 12.51 8.58 32.44
C THR A 4 11.02 8.89 32.36
N GLY A 5 10.45 8.71 31.17
CA GLY A 5 9.03 8.91 30.90
C GLY A 5 8.41 7.68 30.23
N PRO A 6 7.07 7.59 30.17
CA PRO A 6 6.35 6.49 29.52
C PRO A 6 6.67 6.36 28.02
N GLN A 7 7.31 7.35 27.41
CA GLN A 7 7.78 7.27 26.02
C GLN A 7 8.93 6.27 25.84
N TRP A 8 9.71 5.98 26.88
CA TRP A 8 10.77 4.96 26.80
C TRP A 8 10.23 3.53 26.73
N SER A 9 9.01 3.28 27.20
CA SER A 9 8.39 1.95 27.06
C SER A 9 7.91 1.66 25.63
N LEU A 10 7.87 2.68 24.76
CA LEU A 10 7.56 2.51 23.34
C LEU A 10 8.67 1.75 22.58
N TYR A 11 9.95 1.85 22.99
CA TYR A 11 11.02 1.10 22.31
C TYR A 11 10.93 -0.42 22.54
N PRO A 12 10.77 -0.92 23.79
CA PRO A 12 10.49 -2.34 24.02
C PRO A 12 9.18 -2.80 23.38
N LEU A 13 8.13 -1.97 23.40
CA LEU A 13 6.87 -2.29 22.73
C LEU A 13 7.07 -2.45 21.21
N LEU A 14 7.80 -1.52 20.58
CA LEU A 14 8.14 -1.60 19.17
C LEU A 14 8.94 -2.87 18.86
N ALA A 15 9.88 -3.27 19.73
CA ALA A 15 10.63 -4.51 19.56
C ALA A 15 9.71 -5.74 19.55
N ILE A 16 8.75 -5.81 20.48
CA ILE A 16 7.78 -6.91 20.56
C ILE A 16 6.90 -6.94 19.30
N ILE A 17 6.35 -5.78 18.89
CA ILE A 17 5.50 -5.69 17.70
C ILE A 17 6.28 -6.09 16.45
N ALA A 18 7.50 -5.57 16.29
CA ALA A 18 8.35 -5.87 15.14
C ALA A 18 8.76 -7.35 15.09
N PHE A 19 8.98 -7.99 16.25
CA PHE A 19 9.20 -9.44 16.33
C PHE A 19 7.95 -10.23 15.92
N CYS A 20 6.77 -9.82 16.39
CA CYS A 20 5.50 -10.42 15.99
C CYS A 20 5.25 -10.26 14.49
N GLU A 21 5.48 -9.06 13.92
CA GLU A 21 5.36 -8.81 12.48
C GLU A 21 6.33 -9.66 11.66
N PHE A 22 7.59 -9.77 12.10
CA PHE A 22 8.58 -10.62 11.44
C PHE A 22 8.12 -12.08 11.45
N SER A 23 7.66 -12.58 12.61
CA SER A 23 7.20 -13.96 12.77
C SER A 23 5.95 -14.24 11.93
N CYS A 24 4.94 -13.35 11.98
CA CYS A 24 3.77 -13.41 11.13
C CYS A 24 4.13 -13.25 9.65
N GLY A 25 5.19 -12.51 9.31
CA GLY A 25 5.73 -12.36 7.96
C GLY A 25 6.31 -13.65 7.40
N LEU A 26 7.01 -14.45 8.23
CA LEU A 26 7.44 -15.80 7.84
C LEU A 26 6.24 -16.71 7.60
N VAL A 27 5.20 -16.57 8.42
CA VAL A 27 3.96 -17.34 8.25
C VAL A 27 3.21 -16.89 6.98
N HIS A 28 3.22 -15.59 6.69
CA HIS A 28 2.65 -14.97 5.48
C HIS A 28 3.29 -15.52 4.20
N LEU A 29 4.62 -15.65 4.21
CA LEU A 29 5.38 -16.31 3.16
C LEU A 29 5.04 -17.79 3.02
N THR A 30 5.08 -18.53 4.14
CA THR A 30 4.87 -19.99 4.13
C THR A 30 3.48 -20.37 3.67
N PHE A 31 2.45 -19.56 3.92
CA PHE A 31 1.08 -19.77 3.46
C PHE A 31 0.75 -19.06 2.14
N CYS A 32 1.74 -18.48 1.45
CA CYS A 32 1.61 -17.90 0.11
C CYS A 32 0.46 -16.88 -0.02
N LEU A 33 0.42 -15.88 0.87
CA LEU A 33 -0.60 -14.82 0.80
C LEU A 33 -0.39 -13.90 -0.41
N PRO A 34 -1.42 -13.24 -0.96
CA PRO A 34 -1.35 -12.47 -2.20
C PRO A 34 -0.14 -11.52 -2.34
N PHE A 35 0.25 -10.83 -1.27
CA PHE A 35 1.38 -9.89 -1.28
C PHE A 35 2.70 -10.44 -0.73
N TYR A 36 2.86 -11.76 -0.62
CA TYR A 36 4.05 -12.37 -0.02
C TYR A 36 5.35 -11.91 -0.70
N PHE A 37 5.30 -11.71 -2.03
CA PHE A 37 6.44 -11.32 -2.85
C PHE A 37 7.02 -9.94 -2.50
N LEU A 38 6.25 -9.06 -1.86
CA LEU A 38 6.73 -7.73 -1.47
C LEU A 38 7.63 -7.77 -0.24
N LEU A 39 7.60 -8.87 0.53
CA LEU A 39 8.37 -9.06 1.77
C LEU A 39 8.20 -7.92 2.81
N LEU A 40 7.16 -7.08 2.66
CA LEU A 40 6.92 -5.91 3.50
C LEU A 40 6.83 -6.24 4.99
N PRO A 41 6.12 -7.29 5.44
CA PRO A 41 6.08 -7.64 6.86
C PRO A 41 7.48 -7.94 7.44
N ILE A 42 8.33 -8.60 6.64
CA ILE A 42 9.68 -8.99 7.06
C ILE A 42 10.60 -7.77 7.10
N ILE A 43 10.58 -6.95 6.05
CA ILE A 43 11.40 -5.73 5.99
C ILE A 43 10.99 -4.77 7.11
N ASN A 44 9.68 -4.60 7.35
CA ASN A 44 9.16 -3.75 8.41
C ASN A 44 9.51 -4.29 9.80
N GLY A 45 9.37 -5.60 10.03
CA GLY A 45 9.80 -6.25 11.26
C GLY A 45 11.31 -6.10 11.52
N VAL A 46 12.17 -6.34 10.52
CA VAL A 46 13.63 -6.20 10.68
C VAL A 46 14.04 -4.76 10.96
N LEU A 47 13.50 -3.78 10.22
CA LEU A 47 13.81 -2.37 10.46
C LEU A 47 13.28 -1.89 11.81
N GLY A 48 12.08 -2.32 12.22
CA GLY A 48 11.51 -2.04 13.55
C GLY A 48 12.37 -2.61 14.68
N LEU A 49 12.87 -3.85 14.53
CA LEU A 49 13.80 -4.46 15.48
C LEU A 49 15.11 -3.69 15.55
N LEU A 50 15.72 -3.38 14.40
CA LEU A 50 16.94 -2.56 14.35
C LEU A 50 16.73 -1.20 15.03
N ALA A 51 15.61 -0.52 14.76
CA ALA A 51 15.25 0.74 15.39
C ALA A 51 15.12 0.62 16.90
N SER A 52 14.38 -0.36 17.37
CA SER A 52 14.16 -0.60 18.80
C SER A 52 15.45 -0.96 19.54
N PHE A 53 16.25 -1.89 19.02
CA PHE A 53 17.48 -2.32 19.68
C PHE A 53 18.53 -1.22 19.68
N HIS A 54 18.71 -0.54 18.54
CA HIS A 54 19.61 0.61 18.46
C HIS A 54 19.24 1.67 19.51
N ALA A 55 17.95 1.97 19.68
CA ALA A 55 17.47 2.91 20.68
C ALA A 55 17.58 2.40 22.13
N ILE A 56 17.36 1.10 22.38
CA ILE A 56 17.50 0.51 23.73
C ILE A 56 18.96 0.51 24.19
N PHE A 57 19.90 0.20 23.29
CA PHE A 57 21.33 0.20 23.62
C PHE A 57 21.92 1.61 23.76
N LEU A 58 21.34 2.60 23.07
CA LEU A 58 21.73 3.99 23.22
C LEU A 58 20.92 4.68 24.31
N ARG A 59 21.58 5.09 25.39
CA ARG A 59 20.94 5.77 26.52
C ARG A 59 20.31 7.13 26.18
N TYR A 60 20.53 7.65 24.97
CA TYR A 60 19.98 8.93 24.50
C TYR A 60 19.65 8.89 22.99
N PRO A 61 18.53 9.51 22.57
CA PRO A 61 18.17 9.62 21.15
C PRO A 61 19.20 10.48 20.40
N ASN A 62 19.57 10.04 19.21
CA ASN A 62 20.52 10.71 18.33
C ASN A 62 19.89 10.89 16.93
N ARG A 63 20.50 11.69 16.06
CA ARG A 63 20.01 11.94 14.69
C ARG A 63 19.81 10.65 13.87
N CYS A 64 20.63 9.63 14.13
CA CYS A 64 20.49 8.32 13.51
C CYS A 64 19.19 7.63 13.93
N ASP A 65 18.81 7.73 15.21
CA ASP A 65 17.56 7.17 15.72
C ASP A 65 16.35 7.89 15.11
N PHE A 66 16.39 9.22 15.00
CA PHE A 66 15.37 9.98 14.28
C PHE A 66 15.19 9.50 12.82
N LEU A 67 16.29 9.35 12.08
CA LEU A 67 16.24 8.90 10.68
C LEU A 67 15.67 7.48 10.58
N LEU A 68 16.09 6.59 11.47
CA LEU A 68 15.65 5.20 11.48
C LEU A 68 14.16 5.09 11.80
N GLN A 69 13.66 5.84 12.79
CA GLN A 69 12.23 5.91 13.10
C GLN A 69 11.42 6.49 11.93
N LEU A 70 11.92 7.53 11.26
CA LEU A 70 11.26 8.12 10.09
C LEU A 70 11.13 7.13 8.91
N ILE A 71 12.19 6.34 8.66
CA ILE A 71 12.16 5.28 7.65
C ILE A 71 11.14 4.21 8.04
N CYS A 72 11.15 3.75 9.30
CA CYS A 72 10.19 2.77 9.80
C CYS A 72 8.75 3.28 9.71
N THR A 73 8.46 4.53 10.08
CA THR A 73 7.13 5.13 9.93
C THR A 73 6.68 5.16 8.47
N SER A 74 7.58 5.53 7.56
CA SER A 74 7.28 5.60 6.13
C SER A 74 6.95 4.21 5.56
N LEU A 75 7.72 3.19 5.94
CA LEU A 75 7.48 1.81 5.51
C LEU A 75 6.21 1.23 6.13
N ALA A 76 6.01 1.43 7.44
CA ALA A 76 4.83 0.97 8.17
C ALA A 76 3.54 1.55 7.58
N PHE A 77 3.55 2.81 7.12
CA PHE A 77 2.41 3.42 6.44
C PHE A 77 2.02 2.66 5.17
N TRP A 78 2.98 2.35 4.29
CA TRP A 78 2.71 1.55 3.10
C TRP A 78 2.27 0.14 3.46
N PHE A 79 2.88 -0.44 4.49
CA PHE A 79 2.53 -1.78 4.95
C PHE A 79 1.07 -1.85 5.42
N VAL A 80 0.61 -0.89 6.23
CA VAL A 80 -0.81 -0.76 6.66
C VAL A 80 -1.76 -0.76 5.46
N ILE A 81 -1.46 0.03 4.42
CA ILE A 81 -2.30 0.09 3.22
C ILE A 81 -2.39 -1.28 2.56
N THR A 82 -1.24 -1.93 2.37
CA THR A 82 -1.19 -3.24 1.70
C THR A 82 -1.85 -4.35 2.50
N SER A 83 -1.64 -4.40 3.82
CA SER A 83 -2.21 -5.44 4.69
C SER A 83 -3.72 -5.27 4.85
N CYS A 84 -4.20 -4.03 5.03
CA CYS A 84 -5.65 -3.77 5.12
C CYS A 84 -6.36 -4.15 3.81
N MET A 85 -5.76 -3.83 2.66
CA MET A 85 -6.30 -4.23 1.36
C MET A 85 -6.32 -5.75 1.19
N GLU A 86 -5.25 -6.44 1.63
CA GLU A 86 -5.19 -7.91 1.61
C GLU A 86 -6.27 -8.54 2.49
N SER A 87 -6.40 -8.07 3.74
CA SER A 87 -7.41 -8.55 4.69
C SER A 87 -8.83 -8.34 4.19
N TYR A 88 -9.10 -7.17 3.62
CA TYR A 88 -10.40 -6.87 3.03
C TYR A 88 -10.72 -7.83 1.88
N CYS A 89 -9.78 -8.03 0.95
CA CYS A 89 -10.00 -8.88 -0.21
C CYS A 89 -10.06 -10.38 0.12
N LEU A 90 -9.27 -10.87 1.08
CA LEU A 90 -9.38 -12.24 1.56
C LEU A 90 -10.73 -12.49 2.25
N GLY A 91 -11.27 -11.49 2.95
CA GLY A 91 -12.61 -11.57 3.54
C GLY A 91 -13.72 -11.68 2.49
N GLU A 92 -13.53 -11.05 1.33
CA GLU A 92 -14.47 -11.10 0.21
C GLU A 92 -14.39 -12.43 -0.55
N TYR A 93 -13.19 -12.96 -0.80
CA TYR A 93 -13.02 -14.24 -1.49
C TYR A 93 -13.71 -15.41 -0.79
N ASN A 94 -13.79 -15.37 0.54
CA ASN A 94 -14.41 -16.42 1.33
C ASN A 94 -15.95 -16.39 1.31
N LYS A 95 -16.58 -15.32 0.78
CA LYS A 95 -18.03 -15.12 0.88
C LYS A 95 -18.83 -15.56 -0.35
N ASP A 96 -18.26 -15.57 -1.56
CA ASP A 96 -18.92 -16.11 -2.76
C ASP A 96 -17.95 -16.31 -3.94
N GLU A 97 -17.87 -17.53 -4.49
CA GLU A 97 -17.11 -17.84 -5.71
C GLU A 97 -17.74 -17.27 -6.98
N GLN A 98 -19.05 -16.98 -6.98
CA GLN A 98 -19.81 -16.62 -8.20
C GLN A 98 -20.08 -15.12 -8.40
N ILE A 99 -19.82 -14.26 -7.40
CA ILE A 99 -20.22 -12.83 -7.46
C ILE A 99 -19.02 -11.87 -7.57
N SER A 100 -17.79 -12.34 -7.39
CA SER A 100 -16.60 -11.47 -7.35
C SER A 100 -15.99 -11.14 -8.72
N HIS A 101 -16.80 -10.98 -9.76
CA HIS A 101 -16.29 -10.67 -11.12
C HIS A 101 -15.97 -9.18 -11.33
N ASP A 102 -16.29 -8.29 -10.37
CA ASP A 102 -16.06 -6.85 -10.52
C ASP A 102 -15.57 -6.17 -9.23
N GLY A 103 -14.28 -5.81 -9.18
CA GLY A 103 -13.73 -5.02 -8.07
C GLY A 103 -12.20 -4.98 -7.99
N VAL A 104 -11.64 -4.18 -7.07
CA VAL A 104 -10.19 -4.15 -6.77
C VAL A 104 -9.72 -5.53 -6.31
N CYS A 105 -10.54 -6.28 -5.57
CA CYS A 105 -10.17 -7.61 -5.10
C CYS A 105 -10.04 -8.61 -6.26
N TYR A 106 -10.94 -8.60 -7.25
CA TYR A 106 -10.74 -9.40 -8.46
C TYR A 106 -9.44 -9.03 -9.18
N GLY A 107 -9.19 -7.73 -9.38
CA GLY A 107 -7.97 -7.25 -10.02
C GLY A 107 -6.69 -7.61 -9.23
N LEU A 108 -6.77 -7.62 -7.90
CA LEU A 108 -5.70 -8.03 -7.00
C LEU A 108 -5.46 -9.54 -7.11
N LYS A 109 -6.50 -10.36 -6.96
CA LYS A 109 -6.46 -11.83 -7.14
C LYS A 109 -5.79 -12.17 -8.46
N TYR A 110 -6.29 -11.61 -9.57
CA TYR A 110 -5.79 -11.86 -10.91
C TYR A 110 -4.29 -11.53 -11.06
N ARG A 111 -3.85 -10.38 -10.55
CA ARG A 111 -2.43 -9.95 -10.63
C ARG A 111 -1.51 -10.77 -9.74
N THR A 112 -1.99 -11.26 -8.60
CA THR A 112 -1.19 -12.03 -7.65
C THR A 112 -1.26 -13.54 -7.91
N ASN A 113 -2.23 -14.02 -8.71
CA ASN A 113 -2.54 -15.43 -8.86
C ASN A 113 -1.33 -16.26 -9.32
N SER A 114 -0.60 -15.79 -10.34
CA SER A 114 0.58 -16.50 -10.85
C SER A 114 1.67 -16.65 -9.80
N PHE A 115 1.88 -15.64 -8.94
CA PHE A 115 2.85 -15.71 -7.85
C PHE A 115 2.37 -16.68 -6.77
N VAL A 116 1.10 -16.58 -6.38
CA VAL A 116 0.51 -17.46 -5.36
C VAL A 116 0.57 -18.93 -5.79
N LEU A 117 0.23 -19.24 -7.04
CA LEU A 117 0.32 -20.59 -7.60
C LEU A 117 1.77 -21.10 -7.62
N SER A 118 2.72 -20.30 -8.10
CA SER A 118 4.13 -20.68 -8.08
C SER A 118 4.66 -20.93 -6.66
N CYS A 119 4.23 -20.12 -5.68
CA CYS A 119 4.54 -20.32 -4.28
C CYS A 119 3.93 -21.62 -3.74
N PHE A 120 2.70 -21.94 -4.14
CA PHE A 120 2.05 -23.19 -3.78
C PHE A 120 2.73 -24.42 -4.37
N ASP A 121 3.21 -24.35 -5.61
CA ASP A 121 3.94 -25.45 -6.22
C ASP A 121 5.21 -25.78 -5.43
N PHE A 122 5.86 -24.75 -4.87
CA PHE A 122 7.08 -24.90 -4.07
C PHE A 122 6.83 -25.26 -2.59
N LEU A 123 5.94 -24.52 -1.91
CA LEU A 123 5.70 -24.64 -0.46
C LEU A 123 4.49 -25.51 -0.10
N GLY A 124 3.67 -25.91 -1.07
CA GLY A 124 2.48 -26.74 -0.88
C GLY A 124 2.74 -28.03 -0.09
N PRO A 125 3.80 -28.81 -0.39
CA PRO A 125 4.13 -30.01 0.38
C PRO A 125 4.47 -29.70 1.85
N LEU A 126 5.19 -28.60 2.11
CA LEU A 126 5.51 -28.14 3.46
C LEU A 126 4.24 -27.72 4.21
N GLN A 127 3.36 -26.95 3.55
CA GLN A 127 2.08 -26.51 4.12
C GLN A 127 1.20 -27.70 4.50
N LEU A 128 1.06 -28.70 3.62
CA LEU A 128 0.28 -29.92 3.88
C LEU A 128 0.88 -30.73 5.03
N SER A 129 2.20 -30.86 5.09
CA SER A 129 2.88 -31.53 6.20
C SER A 129 2.62 -30.81 7.54
N LEU A 130 2.65 -29.48 7.54
CA LEU A 130 2.41 -28.66 8.73
C LEU A 130 0.95 -28.72 9.18
N LEU A 131 0.00 -28.63 8.26
CA LEU A 131 -1.44 -28.79 8.51
C LEU A 131 -1.73 -30.17 9.11
N HIS A 132 -1.22 -31.24 8.50
CA HIS A 132 -1.43 -32.61 8.99
C HIS A 132 -0.83 -32.83 10.39
N LYS A 133 0.34 -32.25 10.69
CA LYS A 133 0.94 -32.32 12.03
C LYS A 133 0.15 -31.56 13.10
N LEU A 134 -0.55 -30.49 12.72
CA LEU A 134 -1.40 -29.71 13.62
C LEU A 134 -2.82 -30.27 13.72
N GLY A 135 -3.15 -31.33 12.97
CA GLY A 135 -4.49 -31.92 12.92
C GLY A 135 -5.50 -31.06 12.16
N TRP A 136 -5.03 -30.17 11.27
CA TRP A 136 -5.87 -29.29 10.46
C TRP A 136 -6.09 -29.87 9.07
N GLU A 137 -7.28 -29.61 8.53
CA GLU A 137 -7.64 -30.03 7.19
C GLU A 137 -7.17 -28.99 6.14
N PRO A 138 -7.01 -29.39 4.86
CA PRO A 138 -6.64 -28.46 3.80
C PRO A 138 -7.58 -27.27 3.65
N LYS A 139 -8.87 -27.44 4.00
CA LYS A 139 -9.89 -26.38 3.99
C LYS A 139 -9.62 -25.27 5.02
N ASP A 140 -8.89 -25.57 6.08
CA ASP A 140 -8.58 -24.59 7.14
C ASP A 140 -7.52 -23.58 6.70
N ARG A 141 -6.85 -23.83 5.56
CA ARG A 141 -5.80 -22.97 5.00
C ARG A 141 -6.29 -21.54 4.76
N ASP A 142 -7.48 -21.35 4.22
CA ASP A 142 -7.98 -20.01 3.90
C ASP A 142 -8.40 -19.24 5.16
N GLY A 143 -8.87 -19.94 6.19
CA GLY A 143 -9.07 -19.37 7.53
C GLY A 143 -7.76 -18.89 8.17
N ILE A 144 -6.69 -19.70 8.06
CA ILE A 144 -5.36 -19.34 8.55
C ILE A 144 -4.82 -18.09 7.82
N ARG A 145 -4.96 -18.04 6.50
CA ARG A 145 -4.55 -16.88 5.70
C ARG A 145 -5.27 -15.61 6.10
N PHE A 146 -6.59 -15.68 6.23
CA PHE A 146 -7.39 -14.55 6.69
C PHE A 146 -6.95 -14.09 8.08
N PHE A 147 -6.73 -15.02 9.01
CA PHE A 147 -6.26 -14.72 10.36
C PHE A 147 -4.89 -14.02 10.36
N ILE A 148 -3.92 -14.53 9.58
CA ILE A 148 -2.58 -13.93 9.46
C ILE A 148 -2.67 -12.52 8.88
N SER A 149 -3.42 -12.33 7.79
CA SER A 149 -3.59 -11.02 7.16
C SER A 149 -4.20 -10.00 8.13
N CYS A 150 -5.26 -10.39 8.84
CA CYS A 150 -5.89 -9.55 9.86
C CYS A 150 -4.93 -9.22 11.01
N SER A 151 -4.16 -10.20 11.47
CA SER A 151 -3.14 -10.00 12.51
C SER A 151 -2.07 -9.00 12.06
N LEU A 152 -1.56 -9.14 10.83
CA LEU A 152 -0.60 -8.20 10.24
C LEU A 152 -1.19 -6.80 10.05
N SER A 153 -2.47 -6.69 9.70
CA SER A 153 -3.16 -5.39 9.63
C SER A 153 -3.23 -4.69 10.98
N ILE A 154 -3.55 -5.42 12.05
CA ILE A 154 -3.56 -4.83 13.40
C ILE A 154 -2.14 -4.45 13.82
N LEU A 155 -1.17 -5.36 13.66
CA LEU A 155 0.22 -5.11 14.04
C LEU A 155 0.80 -3.89 13.31
N SER A 156 0.57 -3.77 12.01
CA SER A 156 1.07 -2.66 11.20
C SER A 156 0.51 -1.30 11.64
N VAL A 157 -0.76 -1.25 12.04
CA VAL A 157 -1.37 -0.03 12.60
C VAL A 157 -0.70 0.35 13.92
N VAL A 158 -0.48 -0.62 14.81
CA VAL A 158 0.19 -0.34 16.10
C VAL A 158 1.65 0.05 15.87
N HIS A 159 2.36 -0.59 14.95
CA HIS A 159 3.73 -0.25 14.55
C HIS A 159 3.80 1.18 14.01
N LEU A 160 2.89 1.55 13.11
CA LEU A 160 2.82 2.91 12.56
C LEU A 160 2.60 3.94 13.67
N CYS A 161 1.67 3.69 14.59
CA CYS A 161 1.42 4.56 15.73
C CYS A 161 2.66 4.70 16.62
N CYS A 162 3.34 3.60 16.95
CA CYS A 162 4.53 3.59 17.80
C CYS A 162 5.68 4.35 17.16
N THR A 163 6.03 4.04 15.91
CA THR A 163 7.13 4.70 15.19
C THR A 163 6.84 6.16 14.93
N THR A 164 5.59 6.54 14.68
CA THR A 164 5.21 7.96 14.54
C THR A 164 5.46 8.71 15.85
N ALA A 165 4.99 8.18 16.97
CA ALA A 165 5.22 8.78 18.29
C ALA A 165 6.72 8.89 18.62
N LEU A 166 7.49 7.84 18.33
CA LEU A 166 8.95 7.81 18.52
C LEU A 166 9.69 8.79 17.60
N THR A 167 9.23 8.95 16.35
CA THR A 167 9.79 9.94 15.41
C THR A 167 9.63 11.36 15.95
N PHE A 168 8.45 11.70 16.47
CA PHE A 168 8.22 13.00 17.11
C PHE A 168 9.05 13.18 18.38
N TYR A 169 9.11 12.14 19.23
CA TYR A 169 9.92 12.17 20.43
C TYR A 169 11.42 12.41 20.11
N SER A 170 11.97 11.63 19.19
CA SER A 170 13.37 11.73 18.77
C SER A 170 13.68 13.10 18.15
N ALA A 171 12.75 13.68 17.39
CA ALA A 171 12.89 15.03 16.84
C ALA A 171 12.95 16.13 17.92
N ILE A 172 12.09 16.03 18.94
CA ILE A 172 12.06 16.99 20.06
C ILE A 172 13.38 16.93 20.84
N GLU A 173 13.82 15.74 21.22
CA GLU A 173 15.03 15.53 22.03
C GLU A 173 16.31 15.94 21.29
N THR A 174 16.40 15.62 19.99
CA THR A 174 17.54 16.03 19.15
C THR A 174 17.50 17.51 18.75
N LYS A 175 16.48 18.27 19.22
CA LYS A 175 16.21 19.66 18.88
C LYS A 175 16.13 19.90 17.36
N ILE A 176 15.76 18.86 16.60
CA ILE A 176 15.45 19.00 15.19
C ILE A 176 14.10 19.71 15.13
N ARG A 177 14.13 21.01 14.79
CA ARG A 177 12.91 21.77 14.54
C ARG A 177 12.30 21.28 13.24
N LEU A 178 11.43 20.28 13.34
CA LEU A 178 10.58 19.87 12.23
C LEU A 178 9.52 20.93 12.03
N TYR A 179 9.82 21.87 11.15
CA TYR A 179 8.84 22.83 10.67
C TYR A 179 7.80 22.14 9.78
N SER A 180 6.56 22.65 9.84
CA SER A 180 5.43 22.15 9.05
C SER A 180 5.72 22.05 7.55
N TYR A 181 6.55 22.95 6.99
CA TYR A 181 6.89 22.93 5.57
C TYR A 181 7.72 21.69 5.16
N HIS A 182 8.51 21.09 6.05
CA HIS A 182 9.24 19.85 5.73
C HIS A 182 8.27 18.68 5.53
N TYR A 183 7.30 18.53 6.43
CA TYR A 183 6.24 17.54 6.29
C TYR A 183 5.41 17.78 5.04
N GLN A 184 5.13 19.04 4.72
CA GLN A 184 4.41 19.39 3.52
C GLN A 184 5.14 18.97 2.24
N VAL A 185 6.48 19.12 2.19
CA VAL A 185 7.27 18.63 1.06
C VAL A 185 7.21 17.10 0.98
N VAL A 186 7.41 16.40 2.10
CA VAL A 186 7.40 14.92 2.12
C VAL A 186 6.05 14.38 1.66
N VAL A 187 4.95 14.89 2.23
CA VAL A 187 3.59 14.52 1.82
C VAL A 187 3.35 14.89 0.36
N GLY A 188 3.80 16.06 -0.08
CA GLY A 188 3.70 16.50 -1.47
C GLY A 188 4.40 15.55 -2.45
N VAL A 189 5.60 15.08 -2.13
CA VAL A 189 6.34 14.08 -2.92
C VAL A 189 5.56 12.76 -2.99
N PHE A 190 5.04 12.27 -1.88
CA PHE A 190 4.23 11.04 -1.87
C PHE A 190 2.95 11.16 -2.70
N VAL A 191 2.24 12.29 -2.57
CA VAL A 191 1.02 12.56 -3.35
C VAL A 191 1.36 12.70 -4.84
N PHE A 192 2.51 13.29 -5.18
CA PHE A 192 2.98 13.41 -6.56
C PHE A 192 3.32 12.05 -7.18
N ILE A 193 4.07 11.20 -6.47
CA ILE A 193 4.39 9.84 -6.92
C ILE A 193 3.12 9.01 -7.10
N THR A 194 2.21 9.06 -6.12
CA THR A 194 0.89 8.41 -6.21
C THR A 194 0.11 8.94 -7.41
N GLY A 195 0.17 10.25 -7.68
CA GLY A 195 -0.43 10.88 -8.86
C GLY A 195 0.14 10.38 -10.18
N ILE A 196 1.44 10.10 -10.28
CA ILE A 196 2.06 9.49 -11.48
C ILE A 196 1.52 8.09 -11.71
N PHE A 197 1.51 7.25 -10.66
CA PHE A 197 0.96 5.90 -10.75
C PHE A 197 -0.52 5.94 -11.13
N HIS A 198 -1.28 6.87 -10.56
CA HIS A 198 -2.67 7.08 -10.87
C HIS A 198 -2.91 7.44 -12.35
N LEU A 199 -2.12 8.36 -12.89
CA LEU A 199 -2.19 8.75 -14.31
C LEU A 199 -1.85 7.58 -15.25
N ARG A 200 -0.95 6.67 -14.85
CA ARG A 200 -0.54 5.53 -15.67
C ARG A 200 -1.52 4.35 -15.60
N TYR A 201 -2.19 4.13 -14.47
CA TYR A 201 -3.01 2.92 -14.24
C TYR A 201 -4.54 3.09 -14.43
N CYS A 202 -5.00 4.19 -15.00
CA CYS A 202 -6.41 4.43 -15.37
C CYS A 202 -7.40 4.03 -14.25
N CYS A 203 -7.13 4.46 -13.02
CA CYS A 203 -8.04 4.26 -11.90
C CYS A 203 -9.36 5.01 -12.16
N THR A 204 -10.48 4.37 -11.79
CA THR A 204 -11.86 4.78 -12.07
C THR A 204 -12.30 6.08 -11.41
N PHE A 205 -11.49 6.60 -10.50
CA PHE A 205 -11.79 7.78 -9.71
C PHE A 205 -10.65 8.76 -9.98
N PHE A 206 -10.93 9.98 -10.43
CA PHE A 206 -9.98 11.06 -10.75
C PHE A 206 -9.48 11.20 -12.19
N PHE A 207 -10.39 11.67 -13.04
CA PHE A 207 -10.14 12.11 -14.42
C PHE A 207 -9.36 13.45 -14.56
N MET A 208 -8.89 14.08 -13.48
CA MET A 208 -8.40 15.48 -13.56
C MET A 208 -6.91 15.70 -13.28
N GLY A 209 -6.09 14.64 -13.10
CA GLY A 209 -4.69 14.83 -12.68
C GLY A 209 -4.54 15.58 -11.36
N LEU A 210 -5.63 15.67 -10.59
CA LEU A 210 -5.74 16.44 -9.35
C LEU A 210 -4.67 16.01 -8.32
N PRO A 211 -4.42 14.71 -8.07
CA PRO A 211 -3.34 14.31 -7.15
C PRO A 211 -1.97 14.81 -7.61
N LEU A 212 -1.67 14.77 -8.93
CA LEU A 212 -0.39 15.23 -9.46
C LEU A 212 -0.22 16.75 -9.24
N LEU A 213 -1.24 17.55 -9.56
CA LEU A 213 -1.22 19.00 -9.40
C LEU A 213 -1.08 19.41 -7.94
N ILE A 214 -1.76 18.70 -7.03
CA ILE A 214 -1.73 18.97 -5.60
C ILE A 214 -0.39 18.55 -4.97
N GLY A 215 0.16 17.42 -5.41
CA GLY A 215 1.51 17.00 -5.03
C GLY A 215 2.55 18.04 -5.44
N ALA A 216 2.52 18.48 -6.70
CA ALA A 216 3.42 19.50 -7.22
C ALA A 216 3.25 20.85 -6.48
N TYR A 217 2.01 21.28 -6.23
CA TYR A 217 1.72 22.51 -5.49
C TYR A 217 2.24 22.44 -4.04
N SER A 218 2.08 21.30 -3.37
CA SER A 218 2.56 21.10 -1.99
C SER A 218 4.09 21.15 -1.90
N ILE A 219 4.79 20.57 -2.88
CA ILE A 219 6.27 20.65 -2.98
C ILE A 219 6.70 22.11 -3.19
N LEU A 220 6.04 22.82 -4.10
CA LEU A 220 6.33 24.23 -4.40
C LEU A 220 6.07 25.12 -3.19
N GLN A 221 4.93 24.97 -2.53
CA GLN A 221 4.56 25.69 -1.32
C GLN A 221 5.55 25.41 -0.19
N GLY A 222 5.92 24.15 0.04
CA GLY A 222 6.91 23.79 1.06
C GLY A 222 8.29 24.38 0.78
N SER A 223 8.73 24.38 -0.49
CA SER A 223 10.01 24.94 -0.93
C SER A 223 10.06 26.48 -0.78
N ILE A 224 8.97 27.16 -1.13
CA ILE A 224 8.87 28.62 -0.98
C ILE A 224 8.82 28.99 0.51
N THR A 225 8.02 28.26 1.30
CA THR A 225 7.88 28.48 2.75
C THR A 225 9.20 28.26 3.49
N TRP A 226 10.00 27.28 3.07
CA TRP A 226 11.39 27.11 3.53
C TRP A 226 12.20 28.38 3.27
N ARG A 227 12.21 28.84 2.01
CA ARG A 227 13.04 29.98 1.58
C ARG A 227 12.65 31.29 2.27
N THR A 228 11.36 31.51 2.52
CA THR A 228 10.83 32.72 3.17
C THR A 228 10.74 32.60 4.69
N ARG A 229 11.16 31.48 5.29
CA ARG A 229 11.05 31.19 6.73
C ARG A 229 9.63 31.47 7.28
N CYS A 230 8.61 31.10 6.53
CA CYS A 230 7.19 31.31 6.87
C CYS A 230 6.72 32.78 6.97
N HIS A 231 7.53 33.77 6.54
CA HIS A 231 7.18 35.18 6.62
C HIS A 231 6.66 35.71 5.27
N GLY A 232 5.82 36.75 5.32
CA GLY A 232 5.27 37.44 4.14
C GLY A 232 3.82 37.10 3.79
N SER A 233 3.15 38.05 3.13
CA SER A 233 1.75 37.93 2.67
C SER A 233 1.58 36.81 1.65
N LEU A 234 2.56 36.63 0.75
CA LEU A 234 2.56 35.57 -0.27
C LEU A 234 2.48 34.17 0.35
N THR A 235 3.29 33.89 1.37
CA THR A 235 3.31 32.59 2.06
C THR A 235 1.96 32.30 2.72
N ARG A 236 1.29 33.32 3.29
CA ARG A 236 -0.06 33.16 3.86
C ARG A 236 -1.11 32.88 2.80
N ALA A 237 -1.07 33.59 1.67
CA ALA A 237 -1.98 33.34 0.55
C ALA A 237 -1.79 31.91 -0.01
N MET A 238 -0.56 31.47 -0.17
CA MET A 238 -0.25 30.10 -0.61
C MET A 238 -0.74 29.05 0.38
N ASN A 239 -0.68 29.31 1.70
CA ASN A 239 -1.21 28.42 2.72
C ASN A 239 -2.73 28.27 2.66
N ILE A 240 -3.45 29.38 2.44
CA ILE A 240 -4.92 29.36 2.28
C ILE A 240 -5.33 28.60 1.01
N ILE A 241 -4.62 28.84 -0.10
CA ILE A 241 -4.88 28.11 -1.35
C ILE A 241 -4.55 26.62 -1.16
N GLY A 242 -3.43 26.29 -0.50
CA GLY A 242 -3.02 24.92 -0.24
C GLY A 242 -4.00 24.14 0.63
N SER A 243 -4.58 24.78 1.65
CA SER A 243 -5.61 24.14 2.48
C SER A 243 -6.91 23.91 1.69
N ALA A 244 -7.36 24.88 0.89
CA ALA A 244 -8.54 24.75 0.03
C ALA A 244 -8.38 23.61 -0.98
N VAL A 245 -7.21 23.54 -1.62
CA VAL A 245 -6.87 22.50 -2.60
C VAL A 245 -6.74 21.12 -1.93
N SER A 246 -6.17 21.04 -0.72
CA SER A 246 -6.12 19.78 0.04
C SER A 246 -7.50 19.29 0.46
N LEU A 247 -8.40 20.21 0.85
CA LEU A 247 -9.80 19.89 1.15
C LEU A 247 -10.53 19.37 -0.09
N LEU A 248 -10.26 19.95 -1.26
CA LEU A 248 -10.80 19.48 -2.53
C LEU A 248 -10.33 18.05 -2.84
N LEU A 249 -9.04 17.73 -2.66
CA LEU A 249 -8.52 16.36 -2.79
C LEU A 249 -9.24 15.42 -1.83
N PHE A 250 -9.38 15.82 -0.57
CA PHE A 250 -10.06 15.00 0.43
C PHE A 250 -11.52 14.72 0.06
N ALA A 251 -12.29 15.75 -0.28
CA ALA A 251 -13.69 15.62 -0.67
C ALA A 251 -13.85 14.72 -1.91
N SER A 252 -12.99 14.89 -2.91
CA SER A 252 -13.00 14.06 -4.10
C SER A 252 -12.56 12.62 -3.82
N THR A 253 -11.64 12.39 -2.87
CA THR A 253 -11.28 11.03 -2.45
C THR A 253 -12.42 10.35 -1.70
N ILE A 254 -13.13 11.06 -0.82
CA ILE A 254 -14.33 10.55 -0.15
C ILE A 254 -15.41 10.21 -1.17
N PHE A 255 -15.67 11.11 -2.12
CA PHE A 255 -16.62 10.86 -3.20
C PHE A 255 -16.23 9.63 -4.02
N GLY A 256 -14.93 9.50 -4.34
CA GLY A 256 -14.38 8.31 -4.99
C GLY A 256 -14.60 7.03 -4.18
N LEU A 257 -14.37 7.07 -2.86
CA LEU A 257 -14.64 5.95 -1.95
C LEU A 257 -16.14 5.64 -1.84
N PHE A 258 -17.01 6.64 -1.81
CA PHE A 258 -18.45 6.44 -1.78
C PHE A 258 -18.93 5.75 -3.07
N CYS A 259 -18.51 6.27 -4.23
CA CYS A 259 -18.79 5.63 -5.51
C CYS A 259 -18.11 4.26 -5.65
N TRP A 260 -17.00 4.02 -4.96
CA TRP A 260 -16.34 2.72 -4.88
C TRP A 260 -17.25 1.69 -4.18
N PHE A 261 -17.77 2.03 -3.00
CA PHE A 261 -18.59 1.12 -2.19
C PHE A 261 -20.03 0.95 -2.68
N HIS A 262 -20.55 1.88 -3.48
CA HIS A 262 -21.95 1.87 -3.93
C HIS A 262 -22.12 1.49 -5.41
N ARG A 263 -21.11 0.88 -6.02
CA ARG A 263 -21.14 0.45 -7.42
C ARG A 263 -21.78 -0.93 -7.52
N ASP A 264 -23.11 -0.97 -7.54
CA ASP A 264 -23.91 -2.21 -7.61
C ASP A 264 -24.08 -2.78 -9.04
N GLN A 265 -23.49 -2.16 -10.07
CA GLN A 265 -23.62 -2.66 -11.45
C GLN A 265 -22.34 -2.52 -12.28
N LEU A 266 -22.14 -3.48 -13.20
CA LEU A 266 -21.17 -3.42 -14.28
C LEU A 266 -21.30 -2.09 -15.03
N PRO A 267 -20.26 -1.24 -15.07
CA PRO A 267 -20.15 -0.26 -16.13
C PRO A 267 -19.98 -1.05 -17.42
N LYS A 268 -21.06 -1.13 -18.20
CA LYS A 268 -21.09 -1.77 -19.53
C LYS A 268 -20.02 -1.24 -20.49
N MET A 269 -19.34 -0.15 -20.14
CA MET A 269 -18.10 0.29 -20.74
C MET A 269 -17.41 1.23 -19.73
N ILE A 270 -16.37 0.77 -19.04
CA ILE A 270 -15.35 1.71 -18.56
C ILE A 270 -14.58 2.13 -19.81
N THR A 271 -15.07 3.14 -20.53
CA THR A 271 -14.26 3.87 -21.50
C THR A 271 -13.15 4.59 -20.74
N ARG A 272 -12.11 3.84 -20.36
CA ARG A 272 -10.90 4.41 -19.78
C ARG A 272 -10.32 5.37 -20.80
N HIS A 273 -10.34 6.67 -20.48
CA HIS A 273 -9.58 7.69 -21.20
C HIS A 273 -8.10 7.55 -20.82
N CYS A 274 -7.47 6.44 -21.20
CA CYS A 274 -6.03 6.31 -21.10
C CYS A 274 -5.40 7.25 -22.15
N HIS A 275 -4.38 8.00 -21.75
CA HIS A 275 -3.66 8.89 -22.65
C HIS A 275 -2.78 8.05 -23.60
N TRP A 276 -3.36 7.67 -24.74
CA TRP A 276 -2.69 6.94 -25.81
C TRP A 276 -1.60 7.83 -26.43
N ARG A 277 -0.33 7.37 -26.41
CA ARG A 277 0.78 8.05 -27.11
C ARG A 277 1.05 7.38 -28.45
N PRO A 278 0.49 7.88 -29.57
CA PRO A 278 0.49 7.20 -30.86
C PRO A 278 1.89 6.99 -31.49
N LYS A 279 2.94 7.63 -30.95
CA LYS A 279 4.32 7.50 -31.44
C LYS A 279 5.16 6.46 -30.66
N SER A 280 4.71 6.04 -29.48
CA SER A 280 5.43 5.07 -28.64
C SER A 280 4.61 3.82 -28.33
N GLU A 281 3.30 3.88 -28.53
CA GLU A 281 2.35 2.83 -28.20
C GLU A 281 1.49 2.58 -29.45
N GLU A 282 1.80 1.52 -30.21
CA GLU A 282 1.11 1.18 -31.48
C GLU A 282 -0.39 0.84 -31.28
N TYR A 283 -0.79 0.54 -30.05
CA TYR A 283 -2.16 0.16 -29.68
C TYR A 283 -2.48 0.63 -28.25
N CYS A 284 -3.74 1.00 -28.00
CA CYS A 284 -4.24 1.24 -26.64
C CYS A 284 -4.44 -0.12 -25.98
N LEU A 285 -3.37 -0.65 -25.39
CA LEU A 285 -3.38 -1.92 -24.69
C LEU A 285 -4.37 -1.88 -23.52
N ARG A 286 -5.56 -2.43 -23.72
CA ARG A 286 -6.21 -3.18 -22.64
C ARG A 286 -5.32 -4.41 -22.43
N VAL A 287 -4.28 -4.29 -21.60
CA VAL A 287 -3.47 -5.46 -21.19
C VAL A 287 -4.39 -6.36 -20.36
N ILE A 288 -5.15 -7.21 -21.02
CA ILE A 288 -5.56 -8.50 -20.46
C ILE A 288 -4.30 -9.34 -20.64
N HIS A 289 -3.64 -9.67 -19.53
CA HIS A 289 -2.38 -10.40 -19.57
C HIS A 289 -2.71 -11.87 -19.89
N PHE A 290 -2.51 -12.28 -21.14
CA PHE A 290 -2.84 -13.62 -21.66
C PHE A 290 -1.93 -14.76 -21.15
N SER A 291 -1.47 -14.72 -19.90
CA SER A 291 -0.65 -15.81 -19.35
C SER A 291 -1.49 -17.00 -18.87
N LEU A 292 -2.77 -16.79 -18.53
CA LEU A 292 -3.74 -17.83 -18.17
C LEU A 292 -5.13 -17.38 -18.65
N PRO A 293 -5.43 -17.48 -19.95
CA PRO A 293 -6.70 -17.00 -20.45
C PRO A 293 -7.73 -18.12 -20.19
N TYR A 294 -8.85 -17.77 -19.55
CA TYR A 294 -10.06 -18.60 -19.51
C TYR A 294 -10.17 -19.74 -18.47
N ILE A 295 -9.47 -19.71 -17.33
CA ILE A 295 -9.75 -20.72 -16.27
C ILE A 295 -11.14 -20.52 -15.65
N ASP A 296 -11.57 -19.27 -15.48
CA ASP A 296 -12.80 -18.92 -14.73
C ASP A 296 -13.86 -18.22 -15.59
N TRP A 297 -13.74 -18.24 -16.92
CA TRP A 297 -14.66 -17.52 -17.82
C TRP A 297 -15.77 -18.45 -18.31
N LEU A 298 -17.01 -17.95 -18.32
CA LEU A 298 -18.13 -18.67 -18.90
C LEU A 298 -18.10 -18.59 -20.44
N PRO A 299 -18.59 -19.61 -21.17
CA PRO A 299 -18.55 -19.63 -22.64
C PRO A 299 -19.20 -18.41 -23.32
N GLU A 300 -20.26 -17.87 -22.73
CA GLU A 300 -20.98 -16.69 -23.24
C GLU A 300 -20.14 -15.39 -23.18
N GLU A 301 -19.13 -15.35 -22.31
CA GLU A 301 -18.21 -14.21 -22.15
C GLU A 301 -17.08 -14.25 -23.18
N THR A 302 -16.75 -15.44 -23.69
CA THR A 302 -15.77 -15.67 -24.76
C THR A 302 -16.37 -15.43 -26.15
N ASP A 303 -17.66 -15.72 -26.34
CA ASP A 303 -18.37 -15.51 -27.62
C ASP A 303 -18.43 -14.03 -28.07
N ARG A 304 -18.17 -13.08 -27.17
CA ARG A 304 -18.16 -11.63 -27.47
C ARG A 304 -16.77 -11.06 -27.76
N GLU A 305 -15.70 -11.84 -27.58
CA GLU A 305 -14.35 -11.43 -27.97
C GLU A 305 -14.08 -11.79 -29.44
N ILE A 306 -13.96 -10.77 -30.30
CA ILE A 306 -13.42 -10.94 -31.64
C ILE A 306 -11.89 -11.10 -31.49
N ALA A 307 -11.44 -12.35 -31.41
CA ALA A 307 -10.01 -12.66 -31.47
C ALA A 307 -9.51 -12.38 -32.90
N VAL A 308 -8.66 -11.35 -33.05
CA VAL A 308 -7.95 -11.11 -34.30
C VAL A 308 -6.75 -12.07 -34.34
N VAL A 309 -6.93 -13.20 -35.02
CA VAL A 309 -5.83 -14.13 -35.30
C VAL A 309 -4.98 -13.54 -36.43
N GLN A 310 -3.78 -13.07 -36.11
CA GLN A 310 -2.82 -12.65 -37.11
C GLN A 310 -2.14 -13.88 -37.71
N VAL A 311 -2.62 -14.34 -38.87
CA VAL A 311 -1.97 -15.39 -39.65
C VAL A 311 -0.83 -14.75 -40.44
N TYR A 312 0.42 -15.07 -40.10
CA TYR A 312 1.57 -14.72 -40.93
C TYR A 312 1.62 -15.70 -42.12
N SER A 313 1.21 -15.25 -43.31
CA SER A 313 1.56 -15.95 -44.55
C SER A 313 2.92 -15.46 -45.03
N TYR A 314 3.94 -16.30 -44.92
CA TYR A 314 5.19 -16.07 -45.64
C TYR A 314 4.92 -16.31 -47.14
N PHE A 315 4.96 -15.25 -47.94
CA PHE A 315 5.11 -15.33 -49.40
C PHE A 315 6.58 -15.15 -49.76
#